data_AF-A0ABC7ZZH8-F1
#
_entry.id   AF-A0ABC7ZZH8-F1
#
_cell.length_a   1.000
_cell.length_b   1.000
_cell.length_c   1.000
_cell.angle_alpha   90.00
_cell.angle_beta   90.00
_cell.angle_gamma   90.00
#
_symmetry.space_group_name_H-M   'P 1'
#
loop_
_entity.id
_entity.type
_entity.pdbx_description
1 polymer ?
#
loop_
_entity_poly.entity_id
_entity_poly.type
_entity_poly.pdbx_seq_one_letter_code
_entity_poly.pdbx_strand_id
1 'polypeptide(L)' 'MTANHQEAIPTTGYIRRCNLAKLLDTSVSTIDRWVRIGKLPKPTKLGEKNTVFNAVEINHWLNERRNNTKQ' A
#
# COMPACT_ATOMS: atom_id res chain seq x y z
N MET A 1 -13.81 -17.99 -14.00
CA MET A 1 -13.23 -18.42 -12.71
C MET A 1 -12.07 -17.48 -12.41
N THR A 2 -12.32 -16.47 -11.58
CA THR A 2 -11.47 -15.29 -11.39
C THR A 2 -10.17 -15.63 -10.67
N ALA A 3 -9.04 -15.17 -11.23
CA ALA A 3 -7.70 -15.45 -10.75
C ALA A 3 -7.54 -15.16 -9.25
N ASN A 4 -7.31 -16.22 -8.49
CA ASN A 4 -6.95 -16.21 -7.08
C ASN A 4 -5.52 -15.70 -6.95
N HIS A 5 -5.32 -14.39 -7.03
CA HIS A 5 -4.04 -13.78 -6.69
C HIS A 5 -4.00 -13.57 -5.18
N GLN A 6 -3.43 -14.54 -4.48
CA GLN A 6 -2.84 -14.30 -3.16
C GLN A 6 -1.63 -13.37 -3.39
N GLU A 7 -1.89 -12.07 -3.51
CA GLU A 7 -0.84 -11.06 -3.69
C GLU A 7 -0.13 -10.85 -2.35
N ALA A 8 0.76 -11.76 -1.97
CA ALA A 8 1.76 -11.44 -0.96
C ALA A 8 2.45 -10.12 -1.39
N ILE A 9 2.62 -9.18 -0.46
CA ILE A 9 3.29 -7.90 -0.75
C ILE A 9 4.67 -8.26 -1.34
N PRO A 10 4.94 -7.96 -2.62
CA PRO A 10 6.22 -8.32 -3.19
C PRO A 10 7.31 -7.54 -2.46
N THR A 11 8.41 -8.21 -2.08
CA THR A 11 9.51 -7.61 -1.31
C THR A 11 10.10 -6.38 -1.99
N THR A 12 9.98 -6.29 -3.33
CA THR A 12 10.36 -5.14 -4.14
C THR A 12 9.36 -4.91 -5.27
N GLY A 13 9.21 -3.67 -5.75
CA GLY A 13 8.34 -3.32 -6.88
C GLY A 13 7.30 -2.25 -6.57
N TYR A 14 6.19 -2.27 -7.30
CA TYR A 14 5.13 -1.26 -7.21
C TYR A 14 3.77 -1.90 -6.91
N ILE A 15 3.06 -1.36 -5.92
CA ILE A 15 1.70 -1.78 -5.57
C ILE A 15 0.69 -0.70 -5.92
N ARG A 16 -0.42 -1.08 -6.57
CA ARG A 16 -1.52 -0.15 -6.88
C ARG A 16 -2.36 0.13 -5.63
N ARG A 17 -2.95 1.33 -5.57
CA ARG A 17 -3.93 1.75 -4.56
C ARG A 17 -4.99 0.68 -4.27
N CYS A 18 -5.55 0.08 -5.31
CA CYS A 18 -6.61 -0.91 -5.21
C CYS A 18 -6.14 -2.20 -4.50
N ASN A 19 -4.91 -2.64 -4.78
CA ASN A 19 -4.36 -3.84 -4.17
C ASN A 19 -3.94 -3.56 -2.73
N LEU A 20 -3.30 -2.41 -2.48
CA LEU A 20 -2.96 -1.98 -1.13
C LEU A 20 -4.19 -1.90 -0.22
N ALA A 21 -5.31 -1.38 -0.74
CA ALA A 21 -6.58 -1.34 -0.03
C ALA A 21 -7.08 -2.75 0.35
N LYS A 22 -7.06 -3.69 -0.60
CA LYS A 22 -7.42 -5.10 -0.36
C LYS A 22 -6.52 -5.77 0.68
N LEU A 23 -5.20 -5.55 0.60
CA LEU A 23 -4.24 -6.15 1.53
C LEU A 23 -4.41 -5.67 2.97
N LEU A 24 -4.88 -4.44 3.14
CA LEU A 24 -5.12 -3.82 4.44
C LEU A 24 -6.58 -3.96 4.88
N ASP A 25 -7.37 -4.76 4.16
CA ASP A 25 -8.81 -4.95 4.36
C ASP A 25 -9.54 -3.61 4.54
N THR A 26 -9.22 -2.64 3.67
CA THR A 26 -9.74 -1.28 3.75
C THR A 26 -10.17 -0.74 2.39
N SER A 27 -10.78 0.43 2.40
CA SER A 27 -11.23 1.10 1.17
C SER A 27 -10.12 1.96 0.56
N VAL A 28 -10.17 2.16 -0.77
CA VAL A 28 -9.26 3.07 -1.48
C VAL A 28 -9.37 4.50 -0.91
N SER A 29 -10.56 4.90 -0.48
CA SER A 29 -10.82 6.18 0.18
C SER A 29 -10.05 6.31 1.50
N THR A 30 -9.93 5.23 2.26
CA THR A 30 -9.11 5.18 3.48
C THR A 30 -7.64 5.37 3.16
N ILE A 31 -7.14 4.70 2.12
CA ILE A 31 -5.75 4.85 1.65
C ILE A 31 -5.49 6.30 1.25
N ASP A 32 -6.37 6.91 0.45
CA ASP A 32 -6.23 8.29 0.01
C ASP A 32 -6.25 9.27 1.20
N ARG A 33 -7.15 9.03 2.16
CA ARG A 33 -7.17 9.77 3.43
C ARG A 33 -5.84 9.63 4.17
N TRP A 34 -5.26 8.44 4.26
CA TRP A 34 -3.98 8.22 4.93
C TRP A 34 -2.81 8.90 4.24
N VAL A 35 -2.80 8.93 2.90
CA VAL A 35 -1.83 9.71 2.13
C VAL A 35 -1.99 11.20 2.42
N ARG A 36 -3.23 11.71 2.42
CA ARG A 36 -3.54 13.12 2.67
C ARG A 36 -3.11 13.60 4.05
N ILE A 37 -3.30 12.77 5.08
CA ILE A 37 -2.89 13.08 6.46
C ILE A 37 -1.41 12.76 6.74
N GLY A 38 -0.66 12.25 5.76
CA GLY A 38 0.76 11.89 5.91
C GLY A 38 1.02 10.62 6.72
N LYS A 39 0.00 9.79 6.94
CA LYS A 39 0.17 8.48 7.61
C LYS A 39 0.74 7.42 6.70
N LEU A 40 0.50 7.49 5.38
CA LEU A 40 0.93 6.47 4.42
C LEU A 40 1.93 7.11 3.42
N PRO A 41 2.93 6.38 2.91
CA PRO A 41 3.91 6.92 1.97
C PRO A 41 3.22 7.54 0.75
N LYS A 42 3.79 8.62 0.22
CA LYS A 42 3.20 9.26 -0.96
C LYS A 42 3.30 8.32 -2.15
N PRO A 43 2.26 8.22 -2.99
CA PRO A 43 2.35 7.38 -4.17
C PRO A 43 3.28 8.03 -5.20
N THR A 44 4.06 7.21 -5.88
CA THR A 44 4.90 7.55 -7.01
C THR A 44 4.09 7.48 -8.30
N LYS A 45 4.29 8.46 -9.20
CA LYS A 45 3.73 8.40 -10.55
C LYS A 45 4.58 7.48 -11.42
N LEU A 46 4.01 6.36 -11.87
CA LEU A 46 4.61 5.45 -12.83
C LEU A 46 3.98 5.75 -14.21
N GLY A 47 4.44 6.83 -14.84
CA GLY A 47 3.90 7.31 -16.13
C GLY A 47 2.70 8.25 -16.00
N GLU A 48 2.11 8.62 -17.15
CA GLU A 48 1.16 9.74 -17.28
C GLU A 48 -0.13 9.60 -16.47
N LYS A 49 -0.61 8.36 -16.22
CA LYS A 49 -1.90 8.12 -15.54
C LYS A 49 -1.84 7.10 -14.40
N ASN A 50 -0.70 6.44 -14.15
CA ASN A 50 -0.62 5.41 -13.12
C ASN A 50 0.05 5.93 -11.86
N THR A 51 -0.68 5.86 -10.76
CA THR A 51 -0.22 6.21 -9.42
C THR A 51 -0.04 4.92 -8.63
N VAL A 52 1.19 4.63 -8.24
CA VAL A 52 1.61 3.38 -7.58
C VAL A 52 2.36 3.70 -6.30
N PHE A 53 2.33 2.81 -5.31
CA PHE A 53 3.19 2.92 -4.14
C PHE A 53 4.40 2.01 -4.30
N ASN A 54 5.54 2.44 -3.78
CA ASN A 54 6.71 1.57 -3.71
C ASN A 54 6.44 0.49 -2.65
N ALA A 55 6.52 -0.78 -3.04
CA ALA A 55 6.27 -1.89 -2.13
C ALA A 55 7.26 -1.92 -0.96
N VAL A 56 8.50 -1.46 -1.17
CA VAL A 56 9.52 -1.33 -0.13
C VAL A 56 9.08 -0.34 0.95
N GLU A 57 8.66 0.87 0.56
CA GLU A 57 8.17 1.89 1.50
C GLU A 57 6.95 1.42 2.28
N ILE A 58 6.02 0.73 1.60
CA ILE A 58 4.86 0.14 2.28
C ILE A 58 5.29 -0.93 3.29
N ASN A 59 6.25 -1.79 2.96
CA ASN A 59 6.78 -2.79 3.89
C ASN A 59 7.45 -2.15 5.11
N HIS A 60 8.27 -1.12 4.90
CA HIS A 60 8.86 -0.35 6.00
C HIS A 60 7.76 0.23 6.90
N TRP A 61 6.78 0.89 6.31
CA TRP A 61 5.66 1.46 7.03
C TRP A 61 4.83 0.42 7.82
N LEU A 62 4.56 -0.74 7.22
CA LEU A 62 3.87 -1.85 7.90
C LEU A 62 4.69 -2.38 9.06
N ASN A 63 6.00 -2.49 8.88
CA ASN A 63 6.91 -2.91 9.93
C ASN A 63 6.94 -1.88 11.08
N GLU A 64 7.02 -0.59 10.79
CA GLU A 64 6.92 0.47 11.80
C GLU A 64 5.62 0.38 12.60
N ARG A 65 4.47 0.18 11.93
CA ARG A 65 3.18 -0.01 12.60
C ARG A 65 3.15 -1.27 13.47
N ARG A 66 3.66 -2.40 12.97
CA ARG A 66 3.68 -3.67 13.71
C ARG A 66 4.53 -3.56 14.98
N ASN A 67 5.60 -2.77 14.94
CA ASN A 67 6.45 -2.51 16.10
C ASN A 67 5.81 -1.50 17.07
N ASN A 68 4.97 -0.58 16.59
CA ASN A 68 4.27 0.38 17.44
C ASN A 68 3.14 -0.25 18.29
N THR A 69 2.59 -1.40 17.88
CA THR A 69 1.58 -2.15 18.66
C THR A 69 2.18 -3.06 19.74
N LYS A 70 3.50 -3.01 19.96
CA LYS A 70 4.19 -3.69 21.06
C LYS A 70 4.78 -2.67 22.04
N GLN A 71 3.94 -1.87 22.70
CA GLN A 71 4.27 -1.21 23.98
C GLN A 71 3.03 -1.17 24.86
#